data_AF-A0A538RN52-F1
#
_entry.id   AF-A0A538RN52-F1
#
_cell.length_a   1.000
_cell.length_b   1.000
_cell.length_c   1.000
_cell.angle_alpha   90.00
_cell.angle_beta   90.00
_cell.angle_gamma   90.00
#
_symmetry.space_group_name_H-M   'P 1'
#
loop_
_entity.id
_entity.type
_entity.pdbx_description
1 polymer ?
#
loop_
_entity_poly.entity_id
_entity_poly.type
_entity_poly.pdbx_seq_one_letter_code
_entity_poly.pdbx_strand_id
1 'polypeptide(L)'
;MDRGLVRRQTMQGCTGEFVYSVAGGAAMLLQDMGEYCLVGRDRFNGKEAERSVLHAIGLNEIQLSALRAGLLVRWIGSMEIRSQNELTGFGYVKDYDAVVTVRTEAGDQRFALEYERSPKPIRFYRDIAAALGREAHVSHVLYLVSNYDLLQFISGFFRNSQCHVFFGLVKDWHAQLLEMPVSCCPGTRCIRLRETLGVGTERPELAATAR
;
A
#
# COMPACT_ATOMS: atom_id res chain seq x y z
N MET A 1 -9.43 12.27 -32.88
CA MET A 1 -10.78 11.90 -32.37
C MET A 1 -10.59 11.27 -31.00
N ASP A 2 -10.99 11.98 -29.96
CA ASP A 2 -10.96 11.48 -28.59
C ASP A 2 -12.09 10.44 -28.47
N ARG A 3 -11.77 9.14 -28.30
CA ARG A 3 -12.77 8.05 -28.29
C ARG A 3 -13.62 8.01 -27.01
N GLY A 4 -13.59 9.07 -26.21
CA GLY A 4 -14.27 9.14 -24.92
C GLY A 4 -13.72 8.13 -23.90
N LEU A 5 -12.52 7.59 -24.14
CA LEU A 5 -11.89 6.57 -23.29
C LEU A 5 -11.14 7.19 -22.11
N VAL A 6 -10.75 8.45 -22.24
CA VAL A 6 -10.08 9.23 -21.21
C VAL A 6 -10.96 10.42 -20.84
N ARG A 7 -11.14 10.65 -19.54
CA ARG A 7 -11.85 11.80 -18.98
C ARG A 7 -10.84 12.76 -18.36
N ARG A 8 -10.80 13.99 -18.87
CA ARG A 8 -10.07 15.11 -18.27
C ARG A 8 -10.84 15.66 -17.07
N GLN A 9 -10.16 15.84 -15.94
CA GLN A 9 -10.69 16.41 -14.71
C GLN A 9 -9.85 17.64 -14.35
N THR A 10 -10.51 18.72 -13.93
CA THR A 10 -9.84 19.91 -13.41
C THR A 10 -9.72 19.76 -11.90
N MET A 11 -8.51 19.90 -11.34
CA MET A 11 -8.35 19.96 -9.89
C MET A 11 -8.83 21.30 -9.35
N GLN A 12 -9.72 21.28 -8.36
CA GLN A 12 -10.17 22.51 -7.71
C GLN A 12 -9.10 22.95 -6.69
N GLY A 13 -8.35 24.01 -7.01
CA GLY A 13 -7.37 24.61 -6.07
C GLY A 13 -5.95 24.77 -6.62
N CYS A 14 -5.62 24.14 -7.76
CA CYS A 14 -4.37 24.35 -8.49
C CYS A 14 -4.68 25.01 -9.83
N THR A 15 -4.10 26.19 -10.10
CA THR A 15 -4.34 26.95 -11.33
C THR A 15 -3.85 26.18 -12.56
N GLY A 16 -4.79 25.67 -13.37
CA GLY A 16 -4.52 25.23 -14.75
C GLY A 16 -4.09 23.78 -14.93
N GLU A 17 -3.95 23.00 -13.86
CA GLU A 17 -3.53 21.59 -13.96
C GLU A 17 -4.72 20.66 -14.17
N PHE A 18 -4.58 19.74 -15.14
CA PHE A 18 -5.57 18.72 -15.46
C PHE A 18 -5.06 17.34 -15.06
N VAL A 19 -5.95 16.51 -14.51
CA VAL A 19 -5.69 15.08 -14.31
C VAL A 19 -6.54 14.29 -15.29
N TYR A 20 -5.95 13.24 -15.88
CA TYR A 20 -6.65 12.32 -16.75
C TYR A 20 -7.07 11.08 -15.98
N SER A 21 -8.29 10.62 -16.23
CA SER A 21 -8.87 9.42 -15.61
C SER A 21 -9.45 8.52 -16.70
N VAL A 22 -9.52 7.21 -16.45
CA VAL A 22 -10.16 6.27 -17.38
C VAL A 22 -11.67 6.49 -17.34
N ALA A 23 -12.28 6.71 -18.50
CA ALA A 23 -13.73 6.84 -18.62
C ALA A 23 -14.44 5.50 -18.39
N GLY A 24 -15.72 5.52 -18.01
CA GLY A 24 -16.47 4.29 -17.70
C GLY A 24 -16.46 3.26 -18.84
N GLY A 25 -16.64 3.69 -20.09
CA GLY A 25 -16.60 2.80 -21.26
C GLY A 25 -15.22 2.18 -21.49
N ALA A 26 -14.14 2.92 -21.19
CA ALA A 26 -12.78 2.36 -21.27
C ALA A 26 -12.50 1.37 -20.14
N ALA A 27 -13.03 1.60 -18.94
CA ALA A 27 -12.89 0.66 -17.83
C ALA A 27 -13.58 -0.68 -18.15
N MET A 28 -14.74 -0.66 -18.80
CA MET A 28 -15.40 -1.88 -19.29
C MET A 28 -14.58 -2.62 -20.36
N LEU A 29 -13.96 -1.88 -21.30
CA LEU A 29 -13.09 -2.49 -22.31
C LEU A 29 -11.83 -3.11 -21.67
N LEU A 30 -11.22 -2.44 -20.70
CA LEU A 30 -10.09 -3.00 -19.95
C LEU A 30 -10.50 -4.29 -19.22
N GLN A 31 -11.69 -4.30 -18.61
CA GLN A 31 -12.22 -5.50 -17.96
C GLN A 31 -12.44 -6.66 -18.93
N ASP A 32 -12.98 -6.40 -20.13
CA ASP A 32 -13.14 -7.40 -21.19
C ASP A 32 -11.79 -7.97 -21.66
N MET A 33 -10.74 -7.16 -21.63
CA MET A 33 -9.36 -7.58 -21.90
C MET A 33 -8.69 -8.31 -20.72
N GLY A 34 -9.40 -8.55 -19.62
CA GLY A 34 -8.92 -9.30 -18.46
C GLY A 34 -8.28 -8.46 -17.35
N GLU A 35 -8.32 -7.13 -17.44
CA GLU A 35 -7.82 -6.26 -16.37
C GLU A 35 -8.75 -6.24 -15.16
N TYR A 36 -8.19 -6.17 -13.96
CA TYR A 36 -8.93 -6.06 -12.70
C TYR A 36 -9.51 -4.65 -12.54
N CYS A 37 -10.57 -4.34 -13.29
CA CYS A 37 -11.28 -3.07 -13.25
C CYS A 37 -12.65 -3.24 -12.58
N LEU A 38 -12.72 -3.32 -11.24
CA LEU A 38 -14.03 -3.19 -10.58
C LEU A 38 -14.45 -1.72 -10.68
N VAL A 39 -15.46 -1.43 -11.50
CA VAL A 39 -16.06 -0.10 -11.56
C VAL A 39 -16.81 0.13 -10.24
N GLY A 40 -16.11 0.69 -9.25
CA GLY A 40 -16.71 1.04 -7.97
C GLY A 40 -17.88 2.01 -8.13
N ARG A 41 -18.96 1.75 -7.41
CA ARG A 41 -20.22 2.52 -7.41
C ARG A 41 -20.07 3.96 -6.91
N ASP A 42 -19.00 4.27 -6.19
CA ASP A 42 -18.91 5.47 -5.35
C ASP A 42 -17.99 6.57 -5.92
N ARG A 43 -18.09 6.83 -7.23
CA ARG A 43 -17.33 7.91 -7.89
C ARG A 43 -18.03 9.28 -7.86
N PHE A 44 -19.11 9.42 -7.08
CA PHE A 44 -20.03 10.56 -7.22
C PHE A 44 -20.00 11.58 -6.07
N ASN A 45 -19.21 11.36 -5.02
CA ASN A 45 -19.01 12.37 -3.98
C ASN A 45 -17.72 13.16 -4.24
N GLY A 46 -17.83 14.42 -4.67
CA GLY A 46 -16.70 15.19 -5.24
C GLY A 46 -15.46 15.29 -4.36
N LYS A 47 -15.61 15.44 -3.03
CA LYS A 47 -14.47 15.53 -2.09
C LYS A 47 -13.80 14.18 -1.83
N GLU A 48 -14.56 13.09 -1.81
CA GLU A 48 -14.00 11.73 -1.66
C GLU A 48 -13.35 11.27 -2.97
N ALA A 49 -13.94 11.64 -4.11
CA ALA A 49 -13.35 11.42 -5.42
C ALA A 49 -11.98 12.12 -5.57
N GLU A 50 -11.85 13.39 -5.15
CA GLU A 50 -10.58 14.10 -5.20
C GLU A 50 -9.51 13.49 -4.26
N ARG A 51 -9.90 13.13 -3.04
CA ARG A 51 -9.01 12.42 -2.10
C ARG A 51 -8.56 11.08 -2.69
N SER A 52 -9.47 10.36 -3.34
CA SER A 52 -9.18 9.10 -4.03
C SER A 52 -8.24 9.29 -5.22
N VAL A 53 -8.37 10.37 -6.00
CA VAL A 53 -7.48 10.68 -7.12
C VAL A 53 -6.07 10.98 -6.62
N LEU A 54 -5.93 11.86 -5.63
CA LEU A 54 -4.61 12.18 -5.10
C LEU A 54 -3.93 10.99 -4.40
N HIS A 55 -4.72 10.11 -3.77
CA HIS A 55 -4.24 8.84 -3.22
C HIS A 55 -3.70 7.94 -4.33
N ALA A 56 -4.46 7.74 -5.41
CA ALA A 56 -4.05 6.94 -6.56
C ALA A 56 -2.80 7.49 -7.26
N ILE A 57 -2.70 8.83 -7.42
CA ILE A 57 -1.50 9.48 -7.97
C ILE A 57 -0.29 9.19 -7.08
N GLY A 58 -0.42 9.33 -5.76
CA GLY A 58 0.69 9.04 -4.84
C GLY A 58 1.15 7.58 -4.90
N LEU A 59 0.22 6.62 -4.97
CA LEU A 59 0.55 5.21 -5.17
C LEU A 59 1.26 4.96 -6.51
N ASN A 60 0.82 5.62 -7.58
CA ASN A 60 1.47 5.52 -8.88
C ASN A 60 2.92 6.06 -8.83
N GLU A 61 3.15 7.19 -8.16
CA GLU A 61 4.51 7.71 -7.99
C GLU A 61 5.40 6.78 -7.14
N ILE A 62 4.84 6.15 -6.10
CA ILE A 62 5.55 5.14 -5.28
C ILE A 62 5.95 3.94 -6.14
N GLN A 63 5.04 3.44 -6.98
CA GLN A 63 5.30 2.34 -7.90
C GLN A 63 6.37 2.73 -8.94
N LEU A 64 6.22 3.91 -9.56
CA LEU A 64 7.13 4.40 -10.57
C LEU A 64 8.54 4.64 -10.03
N SER A 65 8.71 5.09 -8.78
CA SER A 65 10.04 5.27 -8.20
C SER A 65 10.75 3.93 -7.99
N ALA A 66 10.04 2.87 -7.56
CA ALA A 66 10.61 1.53 -7.46
C ALA A 66 10.92 0.93 -8.84
N LEU A 67 10.04 1.15 -9.83
CA LEU A 67 10.25 0.69 -11.20
C LEU A 67 11.47 1.35 -11.85
N ARG A 68 11.58 2.68 -11.76
CA ARG A 68 12.70 3.45 -12.33
C ARG A 68 14.04 3.08 -11.70
N ALA A 69 14.05 2.67 -10.43
CA ALA A 69 15.23 2.19 -9.74
C ALA A 69 15.59 0.72 -10.08
N GLY A 70 14.80 0.04 -10.91
CA GLY A 70 15.03 -1.37 -11.24
C GLY A 70 14.78 -2.34 -10.08
N LEU A 71 14.09 -1.90 -9.04
CA LEU A 71 13.82 -2.70 -7.83
C LEU A 71 12.52 -3.50 -7.94
N LEU A 72 11.55 -3.01 -8.71
CA LEU A 72 10.21 -3.59 -8.75
C LEU A 72 10.18 -4.89 -9.57
N VAL A 73 9.86 -6.01 -8.91
CA VAL A 73 9.65 -7.33 -9.55
C VAL A 73 8.17 -7.53 -9.87
N ARG A 74 7.28 -7.25 -8.91
CA ARG A 74 5.83 -7.36 -9.09
C ARG A 74 5.11 -6.30 -8.26
N TRP A 75 4.04 -5.75 -8.85
CA TRP A 75 3.09 -4.86 -8.18
C TRP A 75 1.69 -5.42 -8.35
N ILE A 76 1.05 -5.79 -7.23
CA ILE A 76 -0.35 -6.22 -7.20
C ILE A 76 -1.15 -5.05 -6.65
N GLY A 77 -2.02 -4.45 -7.47
CA GLY A 77 -2.82 -3.29 -7.07
C GLY A 77 -4.06 -3.67 -6.26
N SER A 78 -4.64 -2.69 -5.56
CA SER A 78 -5.83 -2.85 -4.71
C SER A 78 -7.02 -3.55 -5.38
N MET A 79 -7.21 -3.39 -6.69
CA MET A 79 -8.30 -4.03 -7.42
C MET A 79 -8.09 -5.53 -7.62
N GLU A 80 -6.85 -5.94 -7.92
CA GLU A 80 -6.48 -7.36 -8.01
C GLU A 80 -6.54 -7.99 -6.62
N ILE A 81 -6.08 -7.29 -5.58
CA ILE A 81 -6.17 -7.71 -4.18
C ILE A 81 -7.63 -7.93 -3.78
N ARG A 82 -8.52 -6.96 -4.03
CA ARG A 82 -9.95 -7.10 -3.73
C ARG A 82 -10.58 -8.26 -4.47
N SER A 83 -10.26 -8.41 -5.76
CA SER A 83 -10.71 -9.55 -6.56
C SER A 83 -10.28 -10.89 -5.93
N GLN A 84 -9.02 -11.01 -5.50
CA GLN A 84 -8.53 -12.20 -4.80
C GLN A 84 -9.26 -12.43 -3.47
N ASN A 85 -9.47 -11.37 -2.68
CA ASN A 85 -10.14 -11.44 -1.39
C ASN A 85 -11.62 -11.85 -1.51
N GLU A 86 -12.34 -11.34 -2.52
CA GLU A 86 -13.77 -11.58 -2.71
C GLU A 86 -14.06 -12.91 -3.44
N LEU A 87 -13.19 -13.31 -4.38
CA LEU A 87 -13.47 -14.42 -5.29
C LEU A 87 -12.69 -15.70 -4.96
N THR A 88 -11.74 -15.66 -4.01
CA THR A 88 -10.92 -16.83 -3.66
C THR A 88 -10.92 -17.09 -2.15
N GLY A 89 -10.64 -18.34 -1.76
CA GLY A 89 -10.39 -18.70 -0.36
C GLY A 89 -8.97 -18.37 0.14
N PHE A 90 -8.13 -17.76 -0.72
CA PHE A 90 -6.71 -17.49 -0.49
C PHE A 90 -6.42 -15.99 -0.57
N GLY A 91 -7.27 -15.20 0.11
CA GLY A 91 -7.15 -13.75 0.18
C GLY A 91 -6.29 -13.27 1.35
N TYR A 92 -5.92 -12.00 1.29
CA TYR A 92 -5.32 -11.25 2.38
C TYR A 92 -6.37 -10.96 3.47
N VAL A 93 -5.91 -10.57 4.67
CA VAL A 93 -6.85 -10.23 5.77
C VAL A 93 -7.58 -8.90 5.54
N LYS A 94 -7.13 -8.09 4.58
CA LYS A 94 -7.77 -6.84 4.14
C LYS A 94 -7.44 -6.52 2.69
N ASP A 95 -8.16 -5.54 2.14
CA ASP A 95 -7.78 -4.90 0.89
C ASP A 95 -6.61 -3.95 1.14
N TYR A 96 -5.38 -4.39 0.81
CA TYR A 96 -4.21 -3.53 0.84
C TYR A 96 -4.20 -2.56 -0.36
N ASP A 97 -3.54 -1.40 -0.22
CA ASP A 97 -3.36 -0.49 -1.36
C ASP A 97 -2.52 -1.14 -2.47
N ALA A 98 -1.47 -1.88 -2.08
CA ALA A 98 -0.74 -2.75 -2.96
C ALA A 98 -0.04 -3.89 -2.20
N VAL A 99 0.35 -4.94 -2.93
CA VAL A 99 1.30 -5.95 -2.48
C VAL A 99 2.48 -5.92 -3.43
N VAL A 100 3.65 -5.62 -2.89
CA VAL A 100 4.84 -5.26 -3.65
C VAL A 100 5.88 -6.35 -3.48
N THR A 101 6.48 -6.77 -4.58
CA THR A 101 7.67 -7.62 -4.58
C THR A 101 8.83 -6.82 -5.15
N VAL A 102 9.89 -6.66 -4.35
CA VAL A 102 11.10 -5.91 -4.72
C VAL A 102 12.30 -6.83 -4.71
N ARG A 103 13.27 -6.56 -5.59
CA ARG A 103 14.54 -7.26 -5.62
C ARG A 103 15.49 -6.67 -4.58
N THR A 104 16.09 -7.53 -3.78
CA THR A 104 17.14 -7.20 -2.82
C THR A 104 18.34 -8.12 -3.02
N GLU A 105 19.46 -7.83 -2.34
CA GLU A 105 20.62 -8.74 -2.31
C GLU A 105 20.27 -10.09 -1.66
N ALA A 106 19.31 -10.12 -0.75
CA ALA A 106 18.78 -11.33 -0.12
C ALA A 106 17.71 -12.05 -0.97
N GLY A 107 17.52 -11.63 -2.23
CA GLY A 107 16.49 -12.16 -3.14
C GLY A 107 15.24 -11.28 -3.21
N ASP A 108 14.17 -11.85 -3.78
CA ASP A 108 12.90 -11.16 -3.98
C ASP A 108 12.11 -11.12 -2.67
N GLN A 109 11.82 -9.90 -2.19
CA GLN A 109 11.15 -9.65 -0.92
C GLN A 109 9.76 -9.10 -1.14
N ARG A 110 8.78 -9.67 -0.44
CA ARG A 110 7.36 -9.34 -0.59
C ARG A 110 6.78 -8.74 0.67
N PHE A 111 6.08 -7.62 0.52
CA PHE A 111 5.39 -6.93 1.61
C PHE A 111 4.10 -6.30 1.12
N ALA A 112 3.15 -6.10 2.05
CA ALA A 112 1.97 -5.28 1.78
C ALA A 112 2.30 -3.80 1.99
N LEU A 113 1.70 -2.94 1.18
CA LEU A 113 1.88 -1.48 1.20
C LEU A 113 0.55 -0.81 1.53
N GLU A 114 0.59 0.16 2.44
CA GLU A 114 -0.48 1.12 2.72
C GLU A 114 0.07 2.53 2.55
N TYR A 115 -0.65 3.38 1.83
CA TYR A 115 -0.30 4.79 1.71
C TYR A 115 -1.37 5.65 2.40
N GLU A 116 -1.02 6.35 3.47
CA GLU A 116 -2.00 7.16 4.20
C GLU A 116 -1.68 8.65 4.06
N ARG A 117 -2.59 9.39 3.40
CA ARG A 117 -2.51 10.85 3.25
C ARG A 117 -3.23 11.60 4.36
N SER A 118 -4.24 10.97 4.95
CA SER A 118 -5.08 11.57 5.99
C SER A 118 -5.52 10.50 6.98
N PRO A 119 -5.71 10.84 8.27
CA PRO A 119 -6.08 9.85 9.26
C PRO A 119 -7.47 9.28 8.99
N LYS A 120 -7.58 7.94 8.98
CA LYS A 120 -8.84 7.22 9.10
C LYS A 120 -9.40 7.33 10.53
N PRO A 121 -10.71 7.12 10.73
CA PRO A 121 -11.28 7.03 12.07
C PRO A 121 -10.62 5.92 12.88
N ILE A 122 -10.40 6.16 14.18
CA ILE A 122 -9.63 5.28 15.09
C ILE A 122 -10.08 3.80 15.04
N ARG A 123 -11.39 3.55 14.92
CA ARG A 123 -11.95 2.19 14.82
C ARG A 123 -11.28 1.37 13.71
N PHE A 124 -10.99 1.99 12.56
CA PHE A 124 -10.37 1.31 11.43
C PHE A 124 -8.98 0.79 11.79
N TYR A 125 -8.15 1.57 12.48
CA TYR A 125 -6.81 1.11 12.86
C TYR A 125 -6.87 -0.05 13.86
N ARG A 126 -7.86 -0.04 14.78
CA ARG A 126 -8.06 -1.15 15.73
C ARG A 126 -8.51 -2.41 15.01
N ASP A 127 -9.46 -2.29 14.08
CA ASP A 127 -9.97 -3.41 13.30
C ASP A 127 -8.85 -4.02 12.43
N ILE A 128 -8.03 -3.17 11.79
CA ILE A 128 -6.86 -3.62 11.03
C ILE A 128 -5.85 -4.30 11.96
N ALA A 129 -5.47 -3.69 13.09
CA ALA A 129 -4.52 -4.29 14.02
C ALA A 129 -4.99 -5.66 14.54
N ALA A 130 -6.29 -5.83 14.80
CA ALA A 130 -6.87 -7.12 15.17
C ALA A 130 -6.85 -8.13 14.00
N ALA A 131 -7.09 -7.67 12.78
CA ALA A 131 -7.08 -8.53 11.59
C ALA A 131 -5.67 -9.02 11.22
N LEU A 132 -4.65 -8.16 11.36
CA LEU A 132 -3.27 -8.45 10.99
C LEU A 132 -2.66 -9.63 11.76
N GLY A 133 -3.18 -9.97 12.94
CA GLY A 133 -2.76 -11.18 13.66
C GLY A 133 -3.08 -12.49 12.93
N ARG A 134 -3.90 -12.46 11.88
CA ARG A 134 -4.28 -13.61 11.06
C ARG A 134 -3.65 -13.56 9.66
N GLU A 135 -2.79 -12.60 9.38
CA GLU A 135 -2.19 -12.45 8.05
C GLU A 135 -1.13 -13.54 7.82
N ALA A 136 -1.25 -14.24 6.69
CA ALA A 136 -0.46 -15.42 6.35
C ALA A 136 0.26 -15.29 5.00
N HIS A 137 -0.18 -14.37 4.13
CA HIS A 137 0.33 -14.19 2.77
C HIS A 137 1.44 -13.14 2.69
N VAL A 138 1.56 -12.27 3.70
CA VAL A 138 2.64 -11.29 3.83
C VAL A 138 3.16 -11.28 5.26
N SER A 139 4.49 -11.28 5.41
CA SER A 139 5.14 -11.19 6.73
C SER A 139 5.34 -9.74 7.19
N HIS A 140 5.30 -8.79 6.25
CA HIS A 140 5.63 -7.39 6.46
C HIS A 140 4.52 -6.49 5.87
N VAL A 141 4.14 -5.47 6.63
CA VAL A 141 3.28 -4.37 6.14
C VAL A 141 4.04 -3.06 6.27
N LEU A 142 4.15 -2.32 5.19
CA LEU A 142 4.76 -1.00 5.13
C LEU A 142 3.67 0.08 5.01
N TYR A 143 3.58 0.93 6.02
CA TYR A 143 2.82 2.18 5.98
C TYR A 143 3.72 3.33 5.52
N LEU A 144 3.41 3.89 4.36
CA LEU A 144 3.95 5.17 3.92
C LEU A 144 2.96 6.27 4.26
N VAL A 145 3.45 7.33 4.90
CA VAL A 145 2.59 8.46 5.31
C VAL A 145 3.16 9.79 4.85
N SER A 146 2.30 10.81 4.77
CA SER A 146 2.71 12.12 4.26
C SER A 146 3.54 12.96 5.25
N ASN A 147 3.42 12.75 6.56
CA ASN A 147 4.13 13.52 7.58
C ASN A 147 4.34 12.74 8.89
N TYR A 148 5.19 13.29 9.77
CA TYR A 148 5.55 12.67 11.06
C TYR A 148 4.40 12.61 12.07
N ASP A 149 3.50 13.60 12.09
CA ASP A 149 2.36 13.59 13.02
C ASP A 149 1.44 12.38 12.74
N LEU A 150 1.18 12.13 11.45
CA LEU A 150 0.40 10.98 11.00
C LEU A 150 1.15 9.67 11.29
N LEU A 151 2.48 9.64 11.09
CA LEU A 151 3.31 8.49 11.43
C LEU A 151 3.17 8.12 12.91
N GLN A 152 3.35 9.11 13.80
CA GLN A 152 3.26 8.92 15.25
C GLN A 152 1.86 8.50 15.69
N PHE A 153 0.84 9.09 15.07
CA PHE A 153 -0.56 8.74 15.33
C PHE A 153 -0.87 7.30 14.96
N ILE A 154 -0.54 6.86 13.74
CA ILE A 154 -0.90 5.53 13.24
C ILE A 154 -0.08 4.44 13.92
N SER A 155 1.23 4.63 14.07
CA SER A 155 2.12 3.62 14.66
C SER A 155 1.77 3.26 16.11
N GLY A 156 1.07 4.16 16.83
CA GLY A 156 0.54 3.87 18.17
C GLY A 156 -0.44 2.70 18.24
N PHE A 157 -1.16 2.40 17.15
CA PHE A 157 -2.18 1.35 17.13
C PHE A 157 -1.63 -0.06 16.89
N PHE A 158 -0.41 -0.19 16.36
CA PHE A 158 0.15 -1.48 15.90
C PHE A 158 1.22 -2.07 16.82
N ARG A 159 1.45 -1.49 18.02
CA ARG A 159 2.51 -1.91 18.95
C ARG A 159 2.49 -3.39 19.34
N ASN A 160 1.32 -4.01 19.36
CA ASN A 160 1.11 -5.39 19.80
C ASN A 160 0.68 -6.31 18.63
N SER A 161 0.87 -5.87 17.38
CA SER A 161 0.55 -6.68 16.21
C SER A 161 1.54 -7.85 16.09
N GLN A 162 1.03 -9.05 15.78
CA GLN A 162 1.88 -10.21 15.48
C GLN A 162 2.53 -10.11 14.09
N CYS A 163 1.91 -9.37 13.17
CA CYS A 163 2.49 -9.02 11.88
C CYS A 163 3.46 -7.84 12.04
N HIS A 164 4.62 -7.90 11.37
CA HIS A 164 5.63 -6.84 11.42
C HIS A 164 5.17 -5.63 10.60
N VAL A 165 4.78 -4.56 11.29
CA VAL A 165 4.34 -3.31 10.68
C VAL A 165 5.43 -2.26 10.78
N PHE A 166 5.82 -1.69 9.64
CA PHE A 166 6.83 -0.65 9.53
C PHE A 166 6.23 0.64 9.01
N PHE A 167 6.70 1.76 9.53
CA PHE A 167 6.21 3.09 9.21
C PHE A 167 7.36 3.94 8.67
N GLY A 168 7.15 4.56 7.50
CA GLY A 168 8.08 5.48 6.86
C GLY A 168 7.37 6.65 6.22
N LEU A 169 8.13 7.68 5.85
CA LEU A 169 7.58 8.83 5.12
C LEU A 169 7.68 8.60 3.61
N VAL A 170 6.63 8.97 2.89
CA VAL A 170 6.61 8.85 1.43
C VAL A 170 7.73 9.68 0.76
N LYS A 171 8.10 10.82 1.35
CA LYS A 171 9.23 11.63 0.87
C LYS A 171 10.56 10.87 0.97
N ASP A 172 10.74 10.07 2.01
CA ASP A 172 11.96 9.31 2.26
C ASP A 172 12.01 8.10 1.33
N TRP A 173 10.87 7.49 1.01
CA TRP A 173 10.75 6.50 -0.06
C TRP A 173 11.22 7.05 -1.41
N HIS A 174 10.75 8.23 -1.81
CA HIS A 174 11.18 8.81 -3.10
C HIS A 174 12.65 9.20 -3.12
N ALA A 175 13.24 9.56 -1.97
CA ALA A 175 14.64 9.95 -1.87
C ALA A 175 15.60 8.76 -1.75
N GLN A 176 15.21 7.71 -1.02
CA GLN A 176 16.11 6.65 -0.56
C GLN A 176 15.60 5.23 -0.85
N LEU A 177 14.33 5.07 -1.24
CA LEU A 177 13.70 3.79 -1.54
C LEU A 177 13.91 2.78 -0.39
N LEU A 178 14.55 1.65 -0.66
CA LEU A 178 14.80 0.61 0.35
C LEU A 178 15.82 1.02 1.42
N GLU A 179 16.55 2.12 1.23
CA GLU A 179 17.47 2.67 2.23
C GLU A 179 16.77 3.61 3.21
N MET A 180 15.48 3.91 2.99
CA MET A 180 14.77 4.85 3.84
C MET A 180 14.68 4.37 5.30
N PRO A 181 14.71 5.29 6.27
CA PRO A 181 14.46 4.95 7.66
C PRO A 181 12.99 4.54 7.85
N VAL A 182 12.79 3.41 8.53
CA VAL A 182 11.48 2.95 8.99
C VAL A 182 11.50 2.71 10.48
N SER A 183 10.33 2.86 11.10
CA SER A 183 10.11 2.60 12.52
C SER A 183 9.04 1.53 12.71
N CYS A 184 9.17 0.71 13.74
CA CYS A 184 8.17 -0.33 14.07
C CYS A 184 7.14 0.19 15.07
N CYS A 185 7.57 1.11 15.95
CA CYS A 185 6.76 1.68 17.03
C CYS A 185 7.15 3.16 17.26
N PRO A 186 6.25 3.98 17.86
CA PRO A 186 6.59 5.35 18.27
C PRO A 186 7.83 5.37 19.18
N GLY A 187 8.82 6.20 18.85
CA GLY A 187 10.01 6.40 19.67
C GLY A 187 11.07 5.29 19.60
N THR A 188 10.91 4.31 18.70
CA THR A 188 11.94 3.28 18.48
C THR A 188 13.03 3.77 17.51
N ARG A 189 14.25 3.25 17.63
CA ARG A 189 15.34 3.52 16.70
C ARG A 189 14.91 3.17 15.27
N CYS A 190 15.09 4.11 14.35
CA CYS A 190 14.86 3.85 12.93
C CYS A 190 15.87 2.83 12.40
N ILE A 191 15.38 1.86 11.65
CA ILE A 191 16.16 0.86 10.92
C ILE A 191 15.92 1.05 9.41
N ARG A 192 16.79 0.53 8.55
CA ARG A 192 16.58 0.69 7.11
C ARG A 192 15.55 -0.31 6.60
N LEU A 193 14.66 0.10 5.69
CA LEU A 193 13.64 -0.79 5.14
C LEU A 193 14.25 -2.10 4.59
N ARG A 194 15.39 -2.02 3.89
CA ARG A 194 16.06 -3.22 3.36
C ARG A 194 16.44 -4.24 4.43
N GLU A 195 16.83 -3.78 5.62
CA GLU A 195 17.26 -4.65 6.71
C GLU A 195 16.06 -5.40 7.29
N THR A 196 14.89 -4.77 7.28
CA THR A 196 13.66 -5.41 7.79
C THR A 196 13.21 -6.54 6.88
N LEU A 197 13.28 -6.32 5.56
CA LEU A 197 12.88 -7.30 4.56
C LEU A 197 13.80 -8.53 4.52
N GLY A 198 15.07 -8.41 4.92
CA GLY A 198 16.01 -9.53 4.94
C GLY A 198 15.89 -10.46 6.15
N VAL A 199 15.26 -10.02 7.23
CA VAL A 199 15.14 -10.77 8.49
C VAL A 199 13.82 -11.54 8.49
N GLY A 200 13.73 -12.62 7.72
CA GLY A 200 12.43 -13.27 7.48
C GLY A 200 12.42 -14.65 6.84
N THR A 201 13.36 -15.55 7.16
CA THR A 201 13.17 -17.01 7.00
C THR A 201 13.70 -17.82 8.19
N GLU A 202 13.67 -17.29 9.41
CA GLU A 202 13.87 -18.11 10.60
C GLU A 202 12.69 -17.93 11.55
N ARG A 203 11.80 -18.93 11.56
CA ARG A 203 10.92 -19.15 12.71
C ARG A 203 11.83 -19.46 13.90
N PRO A 204 11.61 -18.87 15.09
CA PRO A 204 12.24 -19.42 16.28
C PRO A 204 11.70 -20.84 16.46
N GLU A 205 12.59 -21.84 16.34
CA GLU A 205 12.30 -23.19 16.80
C GLU A 205 11.81 -23.09 18.25
N LEU A 206 10.61 -23.61 18.49
CA LEU A 206 10.16 -23.98 19.82
C LEU A 206 11.18 -24.98 20.36
N ALA A 207 12.13 -24.47 21.14
CA ALA A 207 13.01 -25.30 21.94
C ALA A 207 12.11 -26.09 22.90
N ALA A 208 11.94 -27.37 22.57
CA ALA A 208 11.43 -28.37 23.47
C ALA A 208 12.31 -28.38 24.72
N THR A 209 11.72 -28.05 25.87
CA THR A 209 12.22 -28.53 27.14
C THR A 209 11.17 -29.45 27.74
N ALA A 210 11.33 -30.73 27.41
CA ALA A 210 10.94 -31.79 28.31
C ALA A 210 11.69 -31.62 29.65
N ARG A 211 10.95 -31.59 30.75
CA ARG A 211 11.26 -32.25 32.02
C ARG A 211 10.03 -32.28 32.89
#